data_AF-A0A2Z3RVN1-F1
#
_entry.id   AF-A0A2Z3RVN1-F1
#
_cell.length_a   1.000
_cell.length_b   1.000
_cell.length_c   1.000
_cell.angle_alpha   90.00
_cell.angle_beta   90.00
_cell.angle_gamma   90.00
#
_symmetry.space_group_name_H-M   'P 1'
#
loop_
_entity.id
_entity.type
_entity.pdbx_description
1 polymer ?
#
loop_
_entity_poly.entity_id
_entity_poly.type
_entity_poly.pdbx_seq_one_letter_code
_entity_poly.pdbx_strand_id
1 'polypeptide(L)'
;MAFESFAHVPVTEELLRHVWEGEADPAKGGHRHGLGREGKTEFPEEWTLVTVTEVILATLAHPQSIHVYEERTFLLREVKQVILQIEMRKLAGGFTIKSVFPVCGEGVFRNQKGRRQLLPLDISVMES
;
A
#
# COMPACT_ATOMS: atom_id res chain seq x y z
N MET A 1 4.99 21.44 -14.53
CA MET A 1 4.66 20.95 -13.18
C MET A 1 5.79 20.04 -12.75
N ALA A 2 6.44 20.32 -11.62
CA ALA A 2 7.42 19.40 -11.06
C ALA A 2 6.63 18.25 -10.43
N PHE A 3 6.84 17.02 -10.89
CA PHE A 3 6.33 15.85 -10.18
C PHE A 3 7.08 15.77 -8.85
N GLU A 4 6.33 15.78 -7.74
CA GLU A 4 6.94 15.56 -6.44
C GLU A 4 7.33 14.08 -6.35
N SER A 5 8.64 13.83 -6.26
CA SER A 5 9.18 12.49 -6.14
C SER A 5 9.56 12.20 -4.70
N PHE A 6 9.13 11.04 -4.22
CA PHE A 6 9.42 10.51 -2.89
C PHE A 6 10.43 9.36 -2.94
N ALA A 7 11.17 9.20 -4.06
CA ALA A 7 12.18 8.16 -4.23
C ALA A 7 13.31 8.19 -3.20
N HIS A 8 13.50 9.33 -2.51
CA HIS A 8 14.47 9.48 -1.43
C HIS A 8 13.98 8.87 -0.09
N VAL A 9 12.69 8.54 0.04
CA VAL A 9 12.13 7.95 1.25
C VAL A 9 12.56 6.48 1.34
N PRO A 10 13.18 6.05 2.45
CA PRO A 10 13.76 4.72 2.55
C PRO A 10 12.68 3.63 2.62
N VAL A 11 12.83 2.63 1.76
CA VAL A 11 12.10 1.35 1.83
C VAL A 11 13.01 0.35 2.56
N THR A 12 12.72 0.08 3.82
CA THR A 12 13.54 -0.80 4.66
C THR A 12 13.02 -2.24 4.65
N GLU A 13 13.88 -3.21 4.96
CA GLU A 13 13.46 -4.61 5.18
C GLU A 13 12.40 -4.75 6.28
N GLU A 14 12.47 -3.91 7.32
CA GLU A 14 11.47 -3.88 8.37
C GLU A 14 10.09 -3.46 7.84
N LEU A 15 10.04 -2.43 6.99
CA LEU A 15 8.82 -2.00 6.32
C LEU A 15 8.29 -3.11 5.42
N LEU A 16 9.14 -3.73 4.61
CA LEU A 16 8.74 -4.81 3.70
C LEU A 16 8.16 -6.00 4.48
N ARG A 17 8.78 -6.40 5.58
CA ARG A 17 8.25 -7.43 6.48
C ARG A 17 6.92 -7.01 7.11
N HIS A 18 6.80 -5.77 7.57
CA HIS A 18 5.56 -5.22 8.12
C HIS A 18 4.42 -5.28 7.09
N VAL A 19 4.67 -4.83 5.86
CA VAL A 19 3.69 -4.83 4.78
C VAL A 19 3.30 -6.26 4.41
N TRP A 20 4.27 -7.15 4.24
CA TRP A 20 4.05 -8.49 3.69
C TRP A 20 3.48 -9.46 4.71
N GLU A 21 4.19 -9.71 5.82
CA GLU A 21 3.81 -10.69 6.85
C GLU A 21 3.06 -10.05 8.04
N GLY A 22 3.32 -8.77 8.29
CA GLY A 22 2.86 -8.09 9.50
C GLY A 22 3.60 -8.54 10.75
N GLU A 23 3.03 -8.20 11.90
CA GLU A 23 3.53 -8.59 13.21
C GLU A 23 2.50 -9.44 13.96
N ALA A 24 2.85 -9.91 15.16
CA ALA A 24 1.95 -10.70 16.01
C ALA A 24 0.61 -9.99 16.29
N ASP A 25 0.63 -8.66 16.32
CA ASP A 25 -0.58 -7.85 16.44
C ASP A 25 -1.37 -7.86 15.10
N PRO A 26 -2.59 -8.43 15.07
CA PRO A 26 -3.39 -8.52 13.85
C PRO A 26 -3.85 -7.16 13.31
N ALA A 27 -3.86 -6.11 14.14
CA ALA A 27 -4.27 -4.78 13.73
C ALA A 27 -3.22 -4.04 12.87
N LYS A 28 -1.98 -4.55 12.84
CA LYS A 28 -0.86 -3.96 12.10
C LYS A 28 -0.83 -4.41 10.64
N GLY A 29 0.35 -4.55 10.05
CA GLY A 29 0.50 -4.90 8.63
C GLY A 29 0.14 -6.37 8.36
N GLY A 30 0.63 -6.90 7.24
CA GLY A 30 0.33 -8.25 6.78
C GLY A 30 -0.75 -8.23 5.72
N HIS A 31 -0.31 -8.03 4.48
CA HIS A 31 -1.15 -7.95 3.30
C HIS A 31 -0.82 -9.05 2.28
N ARG A 32 0.10 -9.99 2.58
CA ARG A 32 0.31 -11.16 1.74
C ARG A 32 -1.00 -11.97 1.64
N HIS A 33 -1.27 -12.48 0.44
CA HIS A 33 -2.37 -13.39 0.19
C HIS A 33 -2.43 -14.55 1.18
N GLY A 34 -3.65 -14.84 1.67
CA GLY A 34 -3.94 -15.99 2.52
C GLY A 34 -3.62 -15.79 4.00
N LEU A 35 -3.21 -14.60 4.43
CA LEU A 35 -3.00 -14.31 5.86
C LEU A 35 -4.33 -14.20 6.63
N GLY A 36 -5.42 -13.83 5.96
CA GLY A 36 -6.75 -13.80 6.56
C GLY A 36 -6.93 -12.75 7.66
N ARG A 37 -6.08 -11.72 7.72
CA ARG A 37 -6.13 -10.69 8.78
C ARG A 37 -7.40 -9.86 8.66
N GLU A 38 -8.26 -9.94 9.68
CA GLU A 38 -9.56 -9.27 9.73
C GLU A 38 -9.44 -7.75 9.51
N GLY A 39 -10.28 -7.21 8.63
CA GLY A 39 -10.31 -5.79 8.25
C GLY A 39 -9.24 -5.37 7.24
N LYS A 40 -8.28 -6.25 6.90
CA LYS A 40 -7.19 -5.95 5.96
C LYS A 40 -7.51 -6.38 4.56
N THR A 41 -6.90 -5.70 3.59
CA THR A 41 -6.83 -6.15 2.21
C THR A 41 -5.63 -7.04 1.99
N GLU A 42 -5.68 -7.89 0.97
CA GLU A 42 -4.59 -8.76 0.56
C GLU A 42 -4.16 -8.46 -0.87
N PHE A 43 -2.87 -8.57 -1.12
CA PHE A 43 -2.31 -8.55 -2.46
C PHE A 43 -2.81 -9.75 -3.26
N PRO A 44 -2.78 -9.66 -4.60
CA PRO A 44 -3.08 -10.80 -5.46
C PRO A 44 -2.21 -12.01 -5.14
N GLU A 45 -2.73 -13.21 -5.40
CA GLU A 45 -2.08 -14.48 -5.06
C GLU A 45 -0.72 -14.65 -5.74
N GLU A 46 -0.63 -14.19 -6.98
CA GLU A 46 0.55 -14.27 -7.83
C GLU A 46 1.61 -13.22 -7.52
N TRP A 47 1.29 -12.22 -6.68
CA TRP A 47 2.27 -11.22 -6.29
C TRP A 47 3.26 -11.81 -5.30
N THR A 48 4.52 -11.41 -5.45
CA THR A 48 5.61 -11.77 -4.54
C THR A 48 6.10 -10.53 -3.80
N LEU A 49 6.91 -10.72 -2.76
CA LEU A 49 7.56 -9.61 -2.08
C LEU A 49 8.38 -8.73 -3.03
N VAL A 50 9.00 -9.33 -4.05
CA VAL A 50 9.73 -8.60 -5.11
C VAL A 50 8.77 -7.70 -5.88
N THR A 51 7.62 -8.22 -6.31
CA THR A 51 6.61 -7.42 -7.02
C THR A 51 6.11 -6.26 -6.15
N VAL A 52 5.79 -6.52 -4.88
CA VAL A 52 5.37 -5.45 -3.95
C VAL A 52 6.45 -4.39 -3.79
N THR A 53 7.72 -4.80 -3.66
CA THR A 53 8.85 -3.87 -3.53
C THR A 53 8.99 -2.99 -4.76
N GLU A 54 8.92 -3.56 -5.97
CA GLU A 54 8.96 -2.81 -7.23
C GLU A 54 7.80 -1.81 -7.35
N VAL A 55 6.59 -2.20 -6.97
CA VAL A 55 5.41 -1.32 -7.01
C VAL A 55 5.54 -0.18 -5.99
N ILE A 56 6.06 -0.45 -4.78
CA ILE A 56 6.34 0.58 -3.77
C ILE A 56 7.34 1.60 -4.34
N LEU A 57 8.46 1.14 -4.88
CA LEU A 57 9.49 2.00 -5.44
C LEU A 57 8.97 2.82 -6.63
N ALA A 58 8.19 2.22 -7.52
CA ALA A 58 7.56 2.92 -8.64
C ALA A 58 6.55 3.99 -8.18
N THR A 59 5.80 3.71 -7.11
CA THR A 59 4.84 4.65 -6.52
C THR A 59 5.53 5.82 -5.84
N LEU A 60 6.63 5.57 -5.12
CA LEU A 60 7.45 6.64 -4.53
C LEU A 60 8.12 7.51 -5.61
N ALA A 61 8.64 6.89 -6.67
CA ALA A 61 9.31 7.61 -7.74
C ALA A 61 8.34 8.49 -8.55
N HIS A 62 7.16 7.95 -8.86
CA HIS A 62 6.18 8.55 -9.75
C HIS A 62 4.75 8.22 -9.25
N PRO A 63 4.26 8.87 -8.19
CA PRO A 63 2.88 8.71 -7.75
C PRO A 63 1.93 9.22 -8.84
N GLN A 64 0.78 8.56 -9.01
CA GLN A 64 -0.27 9.02 -9.94
C GLN A 64 -1.23 9.99 -9.25
N SER A 65 -1.50 9.78 -7.96
CA SER A 65 -2.24 10.71 -7.12
C SER A 65 -1.53 10.92 -5.80
N ILE A 66 -1.61 12.15 -5.29
CA ILE A 66 -0.97 12.59 -4.06
C ILE A 66 -2.01 13.36 -3.25
N HIS A 67 -2.31 12.86 -2.04
CA HIS A 67 -3.23 13.53 -1.12
C HIS A 67 -2.51 13.89 0.18
N VAL A 68 -2.59 15.16 0.58
CA VAL A 68 -1.88 15.68 1.75
C VAL A 68 -2.89 16.17 2.78
N TYR A 69 -2.80 15.64 4.01
CA TYR A 69 -3.63 16.01 5.14
C TYR A 69 -2.76 16.21 6.39
N GLU A 70 -2.50 17.47 6.75
CA GLU A 70 -1.65 17.84 7.88
C GLU A 70 -0.29 17.09 7.85
N GLU A 71 -0.12 16.12 8.76
CA GLU A 71 1.09 15.32 8.93
C GLU A 71 1.08 14.01 8.11
N ARG A 72 0.05 13.76 7.30
CA ARG A 72 -0.11 12.54 6.50
C ARG A 72 -0.07 12.87 5.01
N THR A 73 0.63 12.02 4.26
CA THR A 73 0.66 12.08 2.80
C THR A 73 0.36 10.70 2.26
N PHE A 74 -0.61 10.62 1.36
CA PHE A 74 -1.00 9.38 0.69
C PHE A 74 -0.54 9.44 -0.76
N LEU A 75 0.16 8.40 -1.19
CA LEU A 75 0.56 8.22 -2.58
C LEU A 75 -0.22 7.06 -3.15
N LEU A 76 -0.87 7.26 -4.29
CA LEU A 76 -1.61 6.21 -4.98
C LEU A 76 -1.05 5.99 -6.38
N ARG A 77 -1.07 4.73 -6.78
CA ARG A 77 -0.71 4.31 -8.13
C ARG A 77 -1.39 2.99 -8.49
N GLU A 78 -1.94 2.92 -9.68
CA GLU A 78 -2.33 1.66 -10.32
C GLU A 78 -1.12 0.98 -10.96
N VAL A 79 -0.92 -0.29 -10.63
CA VAL A 79 0.01 -1.18 -11.32
C VAL A 79 -0.66 -2.54 -11.49
N LYS A 80 -0.66 -3.07 -12.73
CA LYS A 80 -1.29 -4.37 -13.07
C LYS A 80 -2.75 -4.47 -12.57
N GLN A 81 -3.57 -3.45 -12.85
CA GLN A 81 -4.98 -3.37 -12.42
C GLN A 81 -5.18 -3.42 -10.89
N VAL A 82 -4.16 -3.07 -10.11
CA VAL A 82 -4.22 -2.95 -8.64
C VAL A 82 -3.80 -1.56 -8.23
N ILE A 83 -4.64 -0.88 -7.46
CA ILE A 83 -4.32 0.40 -6.85
C ILE A 83 -3.60 0.15 -5.53
N LEU A 84 -2.33 0.55 -5.46
CA LEU A 84 -1.54 0.59 -4.25
C LEU A 84 -1.72 1.95 -3.57
N GLN A 85 -1.80 1.96 -2.24
CA GLN A 85 -1.65 3.16 -1.44
C GLN A 85 -0.45 3.05 -0.51
N ILE A 86 0.36 4.11 -0.47
CA ILE A 86 1.41 4.32 0.52
C ILE A 86 0.96 5.44 1.45
N GLU A 87 0.83 5.16 2.75
CA GLU A 87 0.66 6.19 3.77
C GLU A 87 2.04 6.59 4.28
N MET A 88 2.36 7.87 4.19
CA MET A 88 3.55 8.47 4.77
C MET A 88 3.17 9.44 5.89
N ARG A 89 4.09 9.59 6.85
CA ARG A 89 4.03 10.66 7.85
C ARG A 89 5.17 11.63 7.65
N LYS A 90 4.85 12.91 7.78
CA LYS A 90 5.85 13.96 7.89
C LYS A 90 6.37 14.00 9.33
N LEU A 91 7.69 14.01 9.46
CA LEU A 91 8.42 14.22 10.70
C LEU A 91 9.39 15.39 10.50
N ALA A 92 9.97 15.90 11.59
CA ALA A 92 10.92 17.02 11.55
C ALA A 92 12.12 16.79 10.60
N GLY A 93 12.47 15.52 10.32
CA GLY A 93 13.58 15.12 9.45
C GLY A 93 13.18 14.66 8.04
N GLY A 94 11.90 14.74 7.65
CA GLY A 94 11.41 14.28 6.34
C GLY A 94 10.23 13.33 6.44
N PHE A 95 10.03 12.49 5.42
CA PHE A 95 8.94 11.52 5.37
C PHE A 95 9.36 10.14 5.85
N THR A 96 8.44 9.42 6.49
CA THR A 96 8.55 7.98 6.75
C THR A 96 7.32 7.28 6.22
N ILE A 97 7.51 6.07 5.70
CA ILE A 97 6.39 5.21 5.31
C ILE A 97 5.80 4.60 6.58
N LYS A 98 4.49 4.74 6.75
CA LYS A 98 3.74 4.19 7.87
C LYS A 98 3.05 2.88 7.51
N SER A 99 2.46 2.79 6.33
CA SER A 99 1.77 1.61 5.84
C SER A 99 1.77 1.57 4.32
N VAL A 100 1.67 0.37 3.76
CA VAL A 100 1.45 0.12 2.33
C VAL A 100 0.46 -1.02 2.19
N PHE A 101 -0.54 -0.85 1.34
CA PHE A 101 -1.53 -1.90 1.09
C PHE A 101 -2.21 -1.74 -0.26
N PRO A 102 -2.74 -2.84 -0.84
CA PRO A 102 -3.60 -2.76 -2.00
C PRO A 102 -4.97 -2.23 -1.57
N VAL A 103 -5.48 -1.21 -2.26
CA VAL A 103 -6.79 -0.61 -1.97
C VAL A 103 -7.89 -1.44 -2.63
N CYS A 104 -7.76 -1.68 -3.93
CA CYS A 104 -8.66 -2.45 -4.78
C CYS A 104 -7.94 -2.87 -6.07
N GLY A 105 -8.53 -3.80 -6.82
CA GLY A 105 -7.97 -4.27 -8.08
C GLY A 105 -8.24 -5.73 -8.39
N GLU A 106 -7.70 -6.18 -9.51
CA GLU A 106 -7.68 -7.60 -9.87
C GLU A 106 -6.98 -8.41 -8.77
N GLY A 107 -7.64 -9.45 -8.26
CA GLY A 107 -7.08 -10.32 -7.22
C GLY A 107 -7.01 -9.72 -5.81
N VAL A 108 -7.48 -8.49 -5.58
CA VAL A 108 -7.48 -7.85 -4.25
C VAL A 108 -8.71 -8.27 -3.46
N PHE A 109 -8.49 -8.79 -2.25
CA PHE A 109 -9.57 -9.18 -1.35
C PHE A 109 -9.48 -8.43 -0.03
N ARG A 110 -10.61 -8.06 0.56
CA ARG A 110 -10.71 -7.65 1.96
C ARG A 110 -11.20 -8.82 2.80
N ASN A 111 -10.51 -9.10 3.89
CA ASN A 111 -10.97 -10.04 4.90
C ASN A 111 -11.96 -9.32 5.81
N GLN A 112 -13.20 -9.79 5.86
CA GLN A 112 -14.22 -9.22 6.72
C GLN A 112 -15.18 -10.30 7.23
N LYS A 113 -15.36 -10.36 8.55
CA LYS A 113 -16.20 -11.32 9.26
C LYS A 113 -15.89 -12.76 8.85
N GLY A 114 -14.61 -13.10 8.72
CA GLY A 114 -14.14 -14.42 8.29
C GLY A 114 -14.45 -14.76 6.82
N ARG A 115 -14.79 -13.78 5.98
CA ARG A 115 -15.02 -13.95 4.55
C ARG A 115 -14.03 -13.10 3.74
N ARG A 116 -13.71 -13.56 2.54
CA ARG A 116 -12.94 -12.81 1.55
C ARG A 116 -13.90 -12.08 0.61
N GLN A 117 -13.91 -10.77 0.67
CA GLN A 117 -14.68 -9.90 -0.21
C GLN A 117 -13.78 -9.39 -1.33
N LEU A 118 -14.11 -9.70 -2.58
CA LEU A 118 -13.40 -9.14 -3.73
C LEU A 118 -13.59 -7.62 -3.79
N LEU A 119 -12.51 -6.88 -4.00
CA LEU A 119 -12.53 -5.43 -4.22
C LEU A 119 -12.12 -5.15 -5.67
N PRO A 120 -13.06 -5.09 -6.63
CA PRO A 120 -12.73 -4.84 -8.03
C PRO A 120 -12.08 -3.47 -8.20
N LEU A 121 -11.35 -3.30 -9.31
CA LEU A 121 -10.70 -2.03 -9.65
C LEU A 121 -11.74 -0.89 -9.68
N ASP A 122 -11.47 0.15 -8.89
CA ASP A 122 -12.26 1.37 -8.83
C ASP A 122 -11.30 2.56 -8.89
N ILE A 123 -11.18 3.18 -10.06
CA ILE A 123 -10.26 4.30 -10.28
C ILE A 123 -10.66 5.55 -9.47
N SER A 124 -11.93 5.66 -9.07
CA SER A 124 -12.41 6.83 -8.33
C SER A 124 -11.70 7.04 -6.99
N VAL A 125 -11.10 5.98 -6.42
CA VAL A 125 -10.29 6.07 -5.19
C VAL A 125 -9.02 6.92 -5.36
N MET A 126 -8.58 7.19 -6.60
CA MET A 126 -7.44 8.07 -6.83
C MET A 126 -7.80 9.56 -6.68
N GLU A 127 -9.07 9.90 -6.74
CA GLU A 127 -9.56 11.29 -6.74
C GLU A 127 -9.97 11.80 -5.35
N SER A 128 -9.99 10.92 -4.33
CA SER A 128 -10.52 11.16 -2.98
C SER A 128 -9.46 11.50 -1.95
#